data_AF-A0A7J9L7M8-F1
#
_entry.id   AF-A0A7J9L7M8-F1
#
_cell.length_a   1.000
_cell.length_b   1.000
_cell.length_c   1.000
_cell.angle_alpha   90.00
_cell.angle_beta   90.00
_cell.angle_gamma   90.00
#
_symmetry.space_group_name_H-M   'P 1'
#
loop_
_entity.id
_entity.type
_entity.pdbx_description
1 polymer ?
#
loop_
_entity_poly.entity_id
_entity_poly.type
_entity_poly.pdbx_seq_one_letter_code
_entity_poly.pdbx_strand_id
1 'polypeptide(L)'
;MRWDRNRVLDIYGENLGDQICNIPIFRHSPKDVLVWFHSQRGLFTTKLAYSWLILKKMGMGPHRLFWKRIWKHKILPKIQVFAWRVGNEILPTNTKIATIRPTVNSACQRCGADKETLIHAIKDCPTTRETLVCDGLDDKLVRNEFDSCIEWLEATMRLLDKKAMEDFIILICNSWNNRNNFTFCGKEEY
;
A
#
# COMPACT_ATOMS: atom_id res chain seq x y z
N MET A 1 -24.21 -35.56 -8.89
CA MET A 1 -23.36 -34.65 -9.66
C MET A 1 -21.93 -34.83 -9.19
N ARG A 2 -20.95 -34.70 -10.10
CA ARG A 2 -19.51 -34.72 -9.81
C ARG A 2 -18.90 -33.49 -10.49
N TRP A 3 -17.77 -33.01 -9.97
CA TRP A 3 -17.01 -31.96 -10.63
C TRP A 3 -16.51 -32.44 -11.99
N ASP A 4 -16.58 -31.55 -12.99
CA ASP A 4 -15.85 -31.74 -14.25
C ASP A 4 -14.40 -31.36 -14.01
N ARG A 5 -13.59 -32.37 -13.66
CA ARG A 5 -12.19 -32.18 -13.26
C ARG A 5 -11.36 -31.50 -14.35
N ASN A 6 -11.59 -31.84 -15.62
CA ASN A 6 -10.84 -31.27 -16.73
C ASN A 6 -11.11 -29.77 -16.84
N ARG A 7 -12.38 -29.37 -16.74
CA ARG A 7 -12.77 -27.96 -16.81
C ARG A 7 -12.33 -27.16 -15.57
N VAL A 8 -12.33 -27.79 -14.39
CA VAL A 8 -11.86 -27.17 -13.16
C VAL A 8 -10.34 -26.94 -13.20
N LEU A 9 -9.57 -27.92 -13.68
CA LEU A 9 -8.11 -27.80 -13.82
C LEU A 9 -7.72 -26.76 -14.88
N ASP A 10 -8.46 -26.68 -15.99
CA ASP A 10 -8.24 -25.69 -17.05
C ASP A 10 -8.42 -24.24 -16.54
N ILE A 11 -9.44 -23.99 -15.71
CA ILE A 11 -9.75 -22.64 -15.21
C ILE A 11 -8.87 -22.24 -14.02
N TYR A 12 -8.60 -23.17 -13.09
CA TYR A 12 -8.02 -22.84 -11.77
C TYR A 12 -6.61 -23.40 -11.56
N GLY A 13 -6.07 -24.18 -12.50
CA GLY A 13 -4.78 -24.87 -12.37
C GLY A 13 -4.81 -26.03 -11.37
N GLU A 14 -3.70 -26.77 -11.28
CA GLU A 14 -3.64 -28.01 -10.47
C GLU A 14 -3.85 -27.77 -8.96
N ASN A 15 -3.21 -26.73 -8.41
CA ASN A 15 -3.22 -26.49 -6.97
C ASN A 15 -4.63 -26.18 -6.42
N LEU A 16 -5.36 -25.28 -7.08
CA LEU A 16 -6.74 -24.96 -6.67
C LEU A 16 -7.73 -25.99 -7.22
N GLY A 17 -7.46 -26.57 -8.38
CA GLY A 17 -8.38 -27.50 -9.03
C GLY A 17 -8.60 -28.77 -8.22
N ASP A 18 -7.56 -29.34 -7.62
CA ASP A 18 -7.71 -30.49 -6.73
C ASP A 18 -8.47 -30.14 -5.45
N GLN A 19 -8.26 -28.95 -4.88
CA GLN A 19 -9.02 -28.49 -3.71
C GLN A 19 -10.51 -28.32 -4.03
N ILE A 20 -10.84 -27.74 -5.19
CA ILE A 20 -12.22 -27.57 -5.66
C ILE A 20 -12.88 -28.93 -5.88
N CYS A 21 -12.18 -29.87 -6.52
CA CYS A 21 -12.70 -31.21 -6.78
C CYS A 21 -12.98 -32.01 -5.49
N ASN A 22 -12.31 -31.67 -4.38
CA ASN A 22 -12.55 -32.26 -3.06
C ASN A 22 -13.77 -31.67 -2.33
N ILE A 23 -14.38 -30.59 -2.82
CA ILE A 23 -15.58 -30.02 -2.21
C ILE A 23 -16.77 -30.96 -2.45
N PRO A 24 -17.42 -31.47 -1.40
CA PRO A 24 -18.55 -32.39 -1.55
C PRO A 24 -19.75 -31.70 -2.21
N ILE A 25 -20.22 -32.24 -3.34
CA ILE A 25 -21.44 -31.78 -4.01
C ILE A 25 -22.64 -32.49 -3.40
N PHE A 26 -23.43 -31.76 -2.62
CA PHE A 26 -24.64 -32.30 -1.98
C PHE A 26 -25.81 -32.38 -2.97
N ARG A 27 -26.44 -33.55 -3.07
CA ARG A 27 -27.57 -33.82 -4.01
C ARG A 27 -28.87 -33.07 -3.65
N HIS A 28 -29.00 -32.63 -2.41
CA HIS A 28 -30.15 -31.89 -1.88
C HIS A 28 -29.75 -30.53 -1.33
N SER A 29 -28.74 -29.89 -1.95
CA SER A 29 -28.38 -28.54 -1.57
C SER A 29 -29.52 -27.57 -1.90
N PRO A 30 -29.81 -26.58 -1.04
CA PRO A 30 -30.60 -25.43 -1.46
C PRO A 30 -29.96 -24.79 -2.70
N LYS A 31 -30.79 -24.13 -3.52
CA LYS A 31 -30.32 -23.41 -4.71
C LYS A 31 -29.14 -22.51 -4.35
N ASP A 32 -28.12 -22.48 -5.20
CA ASP A 32 -26.98 -21.58 -5.03
C ASP A 32 -27.45 -20.14 -4.86
N VAL A 33 -26.91 -19.46 -3.85
CA VAL A 33 -27.21 -18.07 -3.56
C VAL A 33 -25.93 -17.26 -3.67
N LEU A 34 -26.01 -16.07 -4.27
CA LEU A 34 -24.91 -15.11 -4.25
C LEU A 34 -24.72 -14.60 -2.82
N VAL A 35 -23.55 -14.88 -2.26
CA VAL A 35 -23.16 -14.49 -0.90
C VAL A 35 -22.05 -13.45 -0.99
N TRP A 36 -22.22 -12.34 -0.29
CA TRP A 36 -21.19 -11.32 -0.17
C TRP A 36 -20.20 -11.67 0.96
N PHE A 37 -18.95 -11.97 0.60
CA PHE A 37 -17.90 -12.42 1.53
C PHE A 37 -17.66 -11.48 2.72
N HIS A 38 -17.81 -10.16 2.52
CA HIS A 38 -17.61 -9.17 3.59
C HIS A 38 -18.85 -8.93 4.46
N SER A 39 -19.86 -9.80 4.38
CA SER A 39 -21.06 -9.77 5.20
C SER A 39 -21.12 -11.04 6.05
N GLN A 40 -21.21 -10.90 7.37
CA GLN A 40 -21.33 -12.06 8.28
C GLN A 40 -22.56 -12.95 7.99
N ARG A 41 -23.60 -12.38 7.36
CA ARG A 41 -24.82 -13.09 6.96
C ARG A 41 -24.87 -13.38 5.46
N GLY A 42 -23.81 -13.06 4.72
CA GLY A 42 -23.79 -13.24 3.26
C GLY A 42 -24.63 -12.27 2.47
N LEU A 43 -25.41 -11.40 3.11
CA LEU A 43 -26.34 -10.49 2.44
C LEU A 43 -25.59 -9.30 1.84
N PHE A 44 -25.79 -9.09 0.55
CA PHE A 44 -25.38 -7.86 -0.13
C PHE A 44 -26.39 -6.74 0.16
N THR A 45 -25.88 -5.58 0.58
CA THR A 45 -26.64 -4.34 0.58
C THR A 45 -25.74 -3.21 0.13
N THR A 46 -26.30 -2.20 -0.56
CA THR A 46 -25.56 -1.00 -0.97
C THR A 46 -24.87 -0.34 0.22
N LYS A 47 -25.49 -0.38 1.40
CA LYS A 47 -24.92 0.12 2.66
C LYS A 47 -23.69 -0.65 3.10
N LEU A 48 -23.73 -1.98 3.10
CA LEU A 48 -22.57 -2.82 3.47
C LEU A 48 -21.45 -2.71 2.43
N ALA A 49 -21.80 -2.65 1.15
CA ALA A 49 -20.83 -2.45 0.07
C ALA A 49 -20.13 -1.09 0.18
N TYR A 50 -20.90 -0.02 0.36
CA TYR A 50 -20.36 1.33 0.51
C TYR A 50 -19.57 1.48 1.82
N SER A 51 -20.07 0.92 2.92
CA SER A 51 -19.33 0.84 4.18
C SER A 51 -18.01 0.09 3.97
N TRP A 52 -18.01 -1.09 3.36
CA TRP A 52 -16.79 -1.82 3.06
C TRP A 52 -15.82 -1.04 2.16
N LEU A 53 -16.32 -0.34 1.13
CA LEU A 53 -15.51 0.51 0.27
C LEU A 53 -14.89 1.69 1.03
N ILE A 54 -15.66 2.34 1.91
CA ILE A 54 -15.17 3.39 2.79
C ILE A 54 -14.14 2.84 3.77
N LEU A 55 -14.42 1.69 4.41
CA LEU A 55 -13.53 1.03 5.36
C LEU A 55 -12.22 0.63 4.69
N LYS A 56 -12.29 0.13 3.45
CA LYS A 56 -11.12 -0.16 2.61
C LYS A 56 -10.27 1.10 2.39
N LYS A 57 -10.91 2.23 2.08
CA LYS A 57 -10.25 3.54 1.93
C LYS A 57 -9.77 4.17 3.25
N MET A 58 -10.40 3.88 4.38
CA MET A 58 -10.12 4.50 5.68
C MET A 58 -9.24 3.63 6.60
N GLY A 59 -8.59 2.58 6.08
CA GLY A 59 -7.65 1.75 6.86
C GLY A 59 -8.30 0.68 7.75
N MET A 60 -9.59 0.41 7.59
CA MET A 60 -10.24 -0.83 8.06
C MET A 60 -10.31 -1.93 6.96
N GLY A 61 -9.61 -1.71 5.84
CA GLY A 61 -9.34 -2.70 4.80
C GLY A 61 -8.25 -3.71 5.19
N PRO A 62 -7.61 -4.39 4.21
CA PRO A 62 -6.61 -5.44 4.48
C PRO A 62 -5.46 -4.98 5.40
N HIS A 63 -5.18 -3.68 5.44
CA HIS A 63 -4.11 -3.06 6.23
C HIS A 63 -4.51 -2.66 7.68
N ARG A 64 -5.64 -3.15 8.20
CA ARG A 64 -6.13 -2.79 9.54
C ARG A 64 -5.11 -3.06 10.65
N LEU A 65 -4.40 -4.18 10.57
CA LEU A 65 -3.39 -4.56 11.56
C LEU A 65 -2.18 -3.63 11.51
N PHE A 66 -1.75 -3.25 10.31
CA PHE A 66 -0.70 -2.27 10.08
C PHE A 66 -1.06 -0.92 10.71
N TRP A 67 -2.24 -0.37 10.42
CA TRP A 67 -2.66 0.91 11.00
C TRP A 67 -2.78 0.83 12.53
N LYS A 68 -3.33 -0.25 13.08
CA LYS A 68 -3.40 -0.45 14.53
C LYS A 68 -2.00 -0.44 15.17
N ARG A 69 -0.95 -0.89 14.48
CA ARG A 69 0.44 -0.80 14.94
C ARG A 69 0.97 0.62 14.81
N ILE A 70 0.81 1.28 13.64
CA ILE A 70 1.20 2.69 13.43
C ILE A 70 0.68 3.60 14.54
N TRP A 71 -0.60 3.52 14.87
CA TRP A 71 -1.22 4.38 15.89
C TRP A 71 -0.76 4.09 17.33
N LYS A 72 -0.11 2.95 17.58
CA LYS A 72 0.45 2.59 18.89
C LYS A 72 1.91 3.01 19.09
N HIS A 73 2.58 3.48 18.04
CA HIS A 73 3.95 3.95 18.14
C HIS A 73 4.04 5.25 18.94
N LYS A 74 5.12 5.41 19.72
CA LYS A 74 5.32 6.58 20.59
C LYS A 74 6.03 7.71 19.83
N ILE A 75 5.48 8.09 18.68
CA ILE A 75 5.99 9.18 17.84
C ILE A 75 5.01 10.36 17.82
N LEU A 76 5.48 11.53 17.40
CA LEU A 76 4.65 12.73 17.34
C LEU A 76 3.41 12.49 16.46
N PRO A 77 2.21 12.96 16.86
CA PRO A 77 0.98 12.76 16.08
C PRO A 77 1.09 13.24 14.63
N LYS A 78 1.85 14.33 14.38
CA LYS A 78 2.11 14.84 13.03
C LYS A 78 2.79 13.80 12.12
N ILE A 79 3.68 12.98 12.69
CA ILE A 79 4.44 11.94 11.99
C ILE A 79 3.55 10.72 11.72
N GLN A 80 2.66 10.36 12.66
CA GLN A 80 1.67 9.31 12.43
C GLN A 80 0.70 9.69 11.30
N VAL A 81 0.22 10.95 11.30
CA VAL A 81 -0.63 11.47 10.23
C VAL A 81 0.13 11.52 8.90
N PHE A 82 1.42 11.85 8.90
CA PHE A 82 2.26 11.77 7.72
C PHE A 82 2.31 10.34 7.17
N ALA A 83 2.63 9.34 8.00
CA ALA A 83 2.63 7.93 7.60
C ALA A 83 1.28 7.50 7.04
N TRP A 84 0.19 7.96 7.66
CA TRP A 84 -1.17 7.75 7.15
C TRP A 84 -1.39 8.35 5.76
N ARG A 85 -0.93 9.58 5.53
CA ARG A 85 -0.99 10.24 4.21
C ARG A 85 -0.15 9.52 3.15
N VAL A 86 1.00 8.97 3.55
CA VAL A 86 1.86 8.16 2.68
C VAL A 86 1.17 6.88 2.28
N GLY A 87 0.68 6.09 3.24
CA GLY A 87 0.01 4.82 2.94
C GLY A 87 -1.29 4.97 2.16
N ASN A 88 -1.94 6.12 2.20
CA ASN A 88 -3.12 6.41 1.36
C ASN A 88 -2.77 7.12 0.05
N GLU A 89 -1.48 7.38 -0.20
CA GLU A 89 -1.00 8.09 -1.37
C GLU A 89 -1.77 9.38 -1.64
N ILE A 90 -1.91 10.24 -0.62
CA ILE A 90 -2.61 11.52 -0.75
C ILE A 90 -1.66 12.73 -0.71
N LEU A 91 -0.36 12.50 -0.51
CA LEU A 91 0.62 13.58 -0.56
C LEU A 91 0.76 14.16 -1.99
N PRO A 92 0.95 15.49 -2.11
CA PRO A 92 1.06 16.15 -3.40
C PRO A 92 2.42 15.89 -4.05
N THR A 93 2.41 15.17 -5.17
CA THR A 93 3.58 14.93 -6.01
C THR A 93 3.41 15.59 -7.37
N ASN A 94 4.49 15.85 -8.10
CA ASN A 94 4.40 16.47 -9.43
C ASN A 94 3.54 15.64 -10.39
N THR A 95 3.60 14.31 -10.31
CA THR A 95 2.72 13.45 -11.11
C THR A 95 1.24 13.72 -10.82
N LYS A 96 0.83 13.83 -9.54
CA LYS A 96 -0.57 14.14 -9.18
C LYS A 96 -0.95 15.57 -9.56
N ILE A 97 -0.04 16.52 -9.38
CA ILE A 97 -0.29 17.91 -9.78
C ILE A 97 -0.50 17.99 -11.30
N ALA A 98 0.32 17.28 -12.08
CA ALA A 98 0.21 17.23 -13.54
C ALA A 98 -1.14 16.66 -14.03
N THR A 99 -1.77 15.75 -13.27
CA THR A 99 -3.13 15.26 -13.62
C THR A 99 -4.21 16.35 -13.53
N ILE A 100 -3.99 17.37 -12.70
CA ILE A 100 -4.92 18.50 -12.52
C ILE A 100 -4.50 19.69 -13.39
N ARG A 101 -3.19 19.91 -13.52
CA ARG A 101 -2.57 21.00 -14.27
C ARG A 101 -1.57 20.41 -15.29
N PRO A 102 -2.00 20.11 -16.52
CA PRO A 102 -1.16 19.45 -17.52
C PRO A 102 0.12 20.22 -17.91
N THR A 103 0.19 21.52 -17.62
CA THR A 103 1.37 22.36 -17.87
C THR A 103 2.51 22.14 -16.87
N VAL A 104 2.25 21.44 -15.76
CA VAL A 104 3.26 21.16 -14.74
C VAL A 104 4.09 19.94 -15.16
N ASN A 105 5.41 20.08 -15.11
CA ASN A 105 6.31 18.96 -15.38
C ASN A 105 6.16 17.89 -14.28
N SER A 106 5.81 16.66 -14.67
CA SER A 106 5.67 15.52 -13.77
C SER A 106 7.00 14.96 -13.23
N ALA A 107 8.14 15.38 -13.77
CA ALA A 107 9.46 14.90 -13.37
C ALA A 107 9.82 15.28 -11.93
N CYS A 108 10.56 14.41 -11.26
CA CYS A 108 11.12 14.68 -9.94
C CYS A 108 12.18 15.76 -10.04
N GLN A 109 12.00 16.85 -9.28
CA GLN A 109 12.95 17.98 -9.31
C GLN A 109 14.30 17.64 -8.65
N ARG A 110 14.35 16.61 -7.79
CA ARG A 110 15.58 16.19 -7.11
C ARG A 110 16.53 15.42 -8.02
N CYS A 111 16.01 14.44 -8.76
CA CYS A 111 16.83 13.59 -9.63
C CYS A 111 16.76 13.96 -11.11
N GLY A 112 15.77 14.75 -11.53
CA GLY A 112 15.61 15.24 -12.90
C GLY A 112 15.19 14.19 -13.94
N ALA A 113 15.08 12.91 -13.58
CA ALA A 113 14.87 11.81 -14.52
C ALA A 113 13.43 11.27 -14.52
N ASP A 114 13.01 10.64 -13.42
CA ASP A 114 11.76 9.89 -13.37
C ASP A 114 10.54 10.76 -13.04
N LYS A 115 9.35 10.26 -13.36
CA LYS A 115 8.09 10.83 -12.88
C LYS A 115 8.06 10.78 -11.36
N GLU A 116 7.71 11.90 -10.75
CA GLU A 116 7.62 11.99 -9.31
C GLU A 116 6.30 11.39 -8.81
N THR A 117 6.28 10.07 -8.69
CA THR A 117 5.27 9.35 -7.92
C THR A 117 5.59 9.48 -6.43
N LEU A 118 4.65 9.10 -5.57
CA LEU A 118 4.91 9.18 -4.13
C LEU A 118 5.97 8.16 -3.70
N ILE A 119 5.88 6.94 -4.21
CA ILE A 119 6.88 5.89 -3.96
C ILE A 119 8.26 6.34 -4.44
N HIS A 120 8.34 6.97 -5.63
CA HIS A 120 9.60 7.52 -6.10
C HIS A 120 10.16 8.55 -5.12
N ALA A 121 9.37 9.55 -4.73
CA ALA A 121 9.85 10.63 -3.87
C ALA A 121 10.38 10.14 -2.50
N ILE A 122 9.78 9.09 -1.93
CA ILE A 122 10.11 8.60 -0.58
C ILE A 122 11.03 7.36 -0.56
N LYS A 123 11.27 6.72 -1.71
CA LYS A 123 12.05 5.46 -1.81
C LYS A 123 12.97 5.43 -3.01
N ASP A 124 12.42 5.53 -4.24
CA ASP A 124 13.20 5.20 -5.46
C ASP A 124 14.09 6.33 -5.94
N CYS A 125 13.78 7.58 -5.58
CA CYS A 125 14.58 8.75 -5.90
C CYS A 125 16.01 8.53 -5.39
N PRO A 126 17.06 8.63 -6.24
CA PRO A 126 18.45 8.36 -5.86
C PRO A 126 18.88 9.04 -4.56
N THR A 127 18.50 10.32 -4.39
CA THR A 127 18.83 11.09 -3.20
C THR A 127 18.16 10.54 -1.93
N THR A 128 16.87 10.16 -2.02
CA THR A 128 16.20 9.50 -0.89
C THR A 128 16.77 8.10 -0.66
N ARG A 129 17.04 7.36 -1.73
CA ARG A 129 17.58 6.01 -1.70
C ARG A 129 18.89 5.94 -0.93
N GLU A 130 19.81 6.86 -1.21
CA GLU A 130 21.07 6.99 -0.50
C GLU A 130 20.87 7.23 0.99
N THR A 131 19.96 8.13 1.38
CA THR A 131 19.65 8.36 2.79
C THR A 131 19.11 7.13 3.50
N LEU A 132 18.26 6.33 2.83
CA LEU A 132 17.71 5.08 3.38
C LEU A 132 18.79 4.02 3.60
N VAL A 133 19.70 3.87 2.64
CA VAL A 133 20.82 2.91 2.74
C VAL A 133 21.80 3.34 3.84
N CYS A 134 22.13 4.64 3.92
CA CYS A 134 23.01 5.17 4.96
C CYS A 134 22.42 5.01 6.38
N ASP A 135 21.09 5.08 6.53
CA ASP A 135 20.40 4.83 7.81
C ASP A 135 20.31 3.34 8.16
N GLY A 136 20.79 2.45 7.28
CA GLY A 136 20.87 1.01 7.53
C GLY A 136 19.62 0.23 7.14
N LEU A 137 18.74 0.78 6.29
CA LEU A 137 17.61 0.03 5.74
C LEU A 137 18.12 -1.09 4.81
N ASP A 138 17.53 -2.28 4.90
CA ASP A 138 17.90 -3.43 4.06
C ASP A 138 17.82 -3.08 2.56
N ASP A 139 18.90 -3.34 1.84
CA ASP A 139 19.04 -3.07 0.40
C ASP A 139 17.90 -3.72 -0.42
N LYS A 140 17.36 -4.86 0.02
CA LYS A 140 16.20 -5.50 -0.61
C LYS A 140 14.93 -4.66 -0.50
N LEU A 141 14.67 -4.03 0.65
CA LEU A 141 13.51 -3.14 0.82
C LEU A 141 13.61 -1.90 -0.05
N VAL A 142 14.84 -1.47 -0.33
CA VAL A 142 15.12 -0.28 -1.12
C VAL A 142 15.02 -0.59 -2.62
N ARG A 143 15.54 -1.74 -3.07
CA ARG A 143 15.59 -2.10 -4.49
C ARG A 143 14.35 -2.81 -5.02
N ASN A 144 13.62 -3.53 -4.17
CA ASN A 144 12.43 -4.24 -4.63
C ASN A 144 11.37 -3.27 -5.17
N GLU A 145 10.67 -3.67 -6.21
CA GLU A 145 9.53 -2.94 -6.72
C GLU A 145 8.30 -3.20 -5.84
N PHE A 146 7.50 -2.15 -5.62
CA PHE A 146 6.26 -2.21 -4.86
C PHE A 146 5.19 -1.45 -5.65
N ASP A 147 3.98 -2.00 -5.69
CA ASP A 147 2.87 -1.39 -6.44
C ASP A 147 2.30 -0.18 -5.70
N SER A 148 2.52 -0.07 -4.38
CA SER A 148 2.02 1.02 -3.57
C SER A 148 2.88 1.35 -2.36
N CYS A 149 2.75 2.59 -1.85
CA CYS A 149 3.45 3.02 -0.64
C CYS A 149 3.08 2.19 0.60
N ILE A 150 1.84 1.71 0.69
CA ILE A 150 1.39 0.95 1.87
C ILE A 150 2.00 -0.45 1.92
N GLU A 151 2.17 -1.11 0.77
CA GLU A 151 2.82 -2.41 0.70
C GLU A 151 4.30 -2.32 1.09
N TRP A 152 4.97 -1.26 0.64
CA TRP A 152 6.34 -0.98 1.06
C TRP A 152 6.44 -0.74 2.58
N LEU A 153 5.57 0.11 3.14
CA LEU A 153 5.55 0.37 4.58
C LEU A 153 5.23 -0.90 5.40
N GLU A 154 4.35 -1.77 4.90
CA GLU A 154 4.04 -3.05 5.53
C GLU A 154 5.21 -4.03 5.47
N ALA A 155 5.90 -4.11 4.33
CA ALA A 155 7.09 -4.93 4.18
C ALA A 155 8.19 -4.48 5.16
N THR A 156 8.42 -3.16 5.25
CA THR A 156 9.39 -2.58 6.20
C THR A 156 9.00 -2.87 7.65
N MET A 157 7.73 -2.73 8.02
CA MET A 157 7.25 -3.03 9.38
C MET A 157 7.39 -4.50 9.77
N ARG A 158 7.46 -5.43 8.81
CA ARG A 158 7.69 -6.85 9.09
C ARG A 158 9.15 -7.17 9.42
N LEU A 159 10.09 -6.34 8.94
CA LEU A 159 11.51 -6.56 9.11
C LEU A 159 12.11 -5.72 10.24
N LEU A 160 11.57 -4.51 10.46
CA LEU A 160 12.05 -3.63 11.51
C LEU A 160 11.39 -3.94 12.86
N ASP A 161 12.17 -3.81 13.92
CA ASP A 161 11.62 -3.78 15.27
C ASP A 161 10.83 -2.48 15.53
N LYS A 162 10.22 -2.39 16.71
CA LYS A 162 9.39 -1.23 17.05
C LYS A 162 10.16 0.09 16.97
N LYS A 163 11.39 0.14 17.48
CA LYS A 163 12.16 1.37 17.59
C LYS A 163 12.70 1.77 16.21
N ALA A 164 13.25 0.81 15.48
CA ALA A 164 13.69 1.01 14.10
C ALA A 164 12.54 1.48 13.18
N MET A 165 11.32 0.96 13.35
CA MET A 165 10.17 1.45 12.59
C MET A 165 9.80 2.91 12.95
N GLU A 166 9.94 3.31 14.21
CA GLU A 166 9.70 4.72 14.62
C GLU A 166 10.71 5.66 13.97
N ASP A 167 11.99 5.30 14.02
CA ASP A 167 13.09 6.08 13.44
C ASP A 167 12.97 6.13 11.91
N PHE A 168 12.61 5.02 11.27
CA PHE A 168 12.34 4.94 9.84
C PHE A 168 11.18 5.88 9.41
N ILE A 169 10.05 5.89 10.13
CA ILE A 169 8.92 6.79 9.78
C ILE A 169 9.35 8.26 9.91
N ILE A 170 10.18 8.58 10.91
CA ILE A 170 10.73 9.93 11.09
C ILE A 170 11.66 10.28 9.93
N LEU A 171 12.55 9.37 9.53
CA LEU A 171 13.45 9.55 8.39
C LEU A 171 12.69 9.88 7.10
N ILE A 172 11.71 9.06 6.71
CA ILE A 172 10.92 9.32 5.49
C ILE A 172 10.14 10.64 5.57
N CYS A 173 9.69 11.03 6.77
CA CYS A 173 9.03 12.32 6.97
C CYS A 173 10.01 13.48 6.78
N ASN A 174 11.24 13.35 7.27
CA ASN A 174 12.30 14.35 7.09
C ASN A 174 12.71 14.43 5.62
N SER A 175 12.92 13.31 4.93
CA SER A 175 13.23 13.28 3.50
C SER A 175 12.13 13.95 2.67
N TRP A 176 10.85 13.73 3.01
CA TRP A 176 9.73 14.44 2.39
C TRP A 176 9.75 15.95 2.64
N ASN A 177 10.06 16.38 3.87
CA ASN A 177 10.16 17.79 4.20
C ASN A 177 11.34 18.46 3.47
N ASN A 178 12.49 17.79 3.38
CA ASN A 178 13.66 18.24 2.63
C ASN A 178 13.34 18.42 1.15
N ARG A 179 12.67 17.42 0.54
CA ARG A 179 12.14 17.53 -0.82
C ARG A 179 11.24 18.75 -0.99
N ASN A 180 10.31 19.01 -0.06
CA ASN A 180 9.42 20.17 -0.15
C ASN A 180 10.19 21.49 -0.04
N ASN A 181 11.18 21.57 0.84
CA ASN A 181 12.04 22.73 0.97
C ASN A 181 12.83 22.99 -0.32
N PHE A 182 13.35 21.93 -0.95
CA PHE A 182 14.02 22.03 -2.24
C PHE A 182 13.07 22.55 -3.33
N THR A 183 11.88 21.95 -3.43
CA THR A 183 10.92 22.23 -4.52
C THR A 183 10.24 23.60 -4.38
N PHE A 184 9.91 24.04 -3.16
CA PHE A 184 9.12 25.25 -2.92
C PHE A 184 9.91 26.42 -2.34
N CYS A 185 11.08 26.18 -1.74
CA CYS A 185 11.88 27.22 -1.09
C CYS A 185 13.27 27.39 -1.71
N GLY A 186 13.66 26.57 -2.69
CA GLY A 186 14.95 26.68 -3.38
C GLY A 186 16.17 26.52 -2.46
N LYS A 187 16.03 25.82 -1.32
CA LYS A 187 17.15 25.57 -0.40
C LYS A 187 17.91 24.32 -0.83
N GLU A 188 19.22 24.42 -0.94
CA GLU A 188 20.13 23.28 -1.17
C GLU A 188 20.04 22.28 -0.01
N GLU A 189 20.19 20.98 -0.33
CA GLU A 189 20.19 19.90 0.64
C GLU A 189 21.54 19.89 1.38
N TYR A 190 21.50 19.93 2.72
CA TYR A 190 22.68 19.83 3.60
C TYR A 190 22.85 18.42 4.12
#